data_AF-A0A9D3S2S8-F1
#
_entry.id   AF-A0A9D3S2S8-F1
#
_cell.length_a   1.000
_cell.length_b   1.000
_cell.length_c   1.000
_cell.angle_alpha   90.00
_cell.angle_beta   90.00
_cell.angle_gamma   90.00
#
_symmetry.space_group_name_H-M   'P 1'
#
loop_
_entity.id
_entity.type
_entity.pdbx_description
1 polymer ?
#
loop_
_entity_poly.entity_id
_entity_poly.type
_entity_poly.pdbx_seq_one_letter_code
_entity_poly.pdbx_strand_id
1 'polypeptide(L)'
;MDETRGDPSAEDSPSTLTPVLRISQLDAFELDTALEQLVWSQFSQCFQHFKPGHLTPFEPELKALLQLLLWRFTVYSRSATAGQSLLNIRYKNDLSQARRYRPMSRRQKLWFALCAIGEKWLKERSHSLFLNRPAESAVHKARRALAFLDGFAKVASLLNFLVFLQKGRFPTLTERFLGVRAVFSRPQGVRDVGFQYVNRELLWHGFAEFLIFLFPLVNTRRLKASVRSLFSPPKGRACPRRPPTAPSVPSAASGQPCRTPWAAATSSATTA
;
A
#
# COMPACT_ATOMS: atom_id res chain seq x y z
N MET A 1 17.71 -17.98 -45.25
CA MET A 1 17.83 -17.99 -43.77
C MET A 1 19.05 -17.17 -43.43
N ASP A 2 18.87 -15.87 -43.21
CA ASP A 2 19.63 -15.19 -42.16
C ASP A 2 18.81 -13.99 -41.70
N GLU A 3 18.44 -14.03 -40.43
CA GLU A 3 17.45 -13.18 -39.80
C GLU A 3 18.22 -12.05 -39.12
N THR A 4 18.17 -10.86 -39.72
CA THR A 4 18.82 -9.65 -39.18
C THR A 4 18.06 -9.22 -37.92
N ARG A 5 18.52 -9.76 -36.79
CA ARG A 5 18.10 -9.47 -35.43
C ARG A 5 18.31 -7.98 -35.16
N GLY A 6 17.21 -7.23 -35.09
CA GLY A 6 17.22 -5.83 -34.68
C GLY A 6 17.83 -5.69 -33.29
N ASP A 7 18.91 -4.92 -33.22
CA ASP A 7 19.45 -4.41 -31.97
C ASP A 7 18.42 -3.48 -31.31
N PRO A 8 17.96 -3.76 -30.08
CA PRO A 8 17.13 -2.80 -29.36
C PRO A 8 18.03 -1.63 -28.93
N SER A 9 17.76 -0.48 -29.54
CA SER A 9 18.30 0.84 -29.25
C SER A 9 18.66 1.01 -27.77
N ALA A 10 19.96 1.07 -27.51
CA ALA A 10 20.54 1.53 -26.27
C ALA A 10 20.35 3.05 -26.14
N GLU A 11 19.14 3.48 -25.84
CA GLU A 11 18.85 4.83 -25.32
C GLU A 11 19.18 4.90 -23.82
N ASP A 12 20.43 4.63 -23.46
CA ASP A 12 20.92 4.84 -22.08
C ASP A 12 21.35 6.32 -21.97
N SER A 13 20.34 7.20 -21.97
CA SER A 13 20.51 8.61 -21.59
C SER A 13 21.32 8.68 -20.28
N PRO A 14 22.29 9.59 -20.11
CA PRO A 14 23.05 9.67 -18.87
C PRO A 14 22.09 10.07 -17.76
N SER A 15 21.56 9.08 -17.04
CA SER A 15 20.61 9.24 -15.95
C SER A 15 21.26 10.10 -14.87
N THR A 16 21.05 11.41 -14.96
CA THR A 16 21.37 12.36 -13.92
C THR A 16 20.52 11.97 -12.73
N LEU A 17 21.13 11.22 -11.82
CA LEU A 17 20.50 10.70 -10.62
C LEU A 17 19.83 11.86 -9.88
N THR A 18 18.50 11.83 -9.83
CA THR A 18 17.73 12.87 -9.16
C THR A 18 17.96 12.75 -7.65
N PRO A 19 18.34 13.86 -6.98
CA PRO A 19 18.51 13.85 -5.54
C PRO A 19 17.15 13.59 -4.86
N VAL A 20 17.17 12.79 -3.79
CA VAL A 20 15.96 12.42 -3.04
C VAL A 20 15.46 13.58 -2.21
N LEU A 21 14.14 13.80 -2.18
CA LEU A 21 13.52 14.79 -1.32
C LEU A 21 13.81 14.49 0.16
N ARG A 22 14.07 15.53 0.95
CA ARG A 22 14.39 15.41 2.39
C ARG A 22 13.29 14.67 3.16
N ILE A 23 12.04 14.99 2.83
CA ILE A 23 10.85 14.37 3.43
C ILE A 23 10.85 12.87 3.13
N SER A 24 11.04 12.46 1.88
CA SER A 24 11.08 11.05 1.51
C SER A 24 12.25 10.28 2.13
N GLN A 25 13.38 10.96 2.40
CA GLN A 25 14.47 10.34 3.17
C GLN A 25 14.03 10.11 4.61
N LEU A 26 13.41 11.10 5.25
CA LEU A 26 12.96 11.02 6.64
C LEU A 26 11.82 9.99 6.82
N ASP A 27 10.87 9.96 5.88
CA ASP A 27 9.81 8.96 5.81
C ASP A 27 10.38 7.55 5.71
N ALA A 28 11.49 7.37 4.98
CA ALA A 28 12.16 6.07 4.88
C ALA A 28 12.69 5.60 6.25
N PHE A 29 13.25 6.51 7.07
CA PHE A 29 13.73 6.17 8.42
C PHE A 29 12.60 5.84 9.38
N GLU A 30 11.51 6.61 9.32
CA GLU A 30 10.33 6.35 10.14
C GLU A 30 9.74 4.97 9.78
N LEU A 31 9.64 4.69 8.48
CA LEU A 31 9.17 3.42 7.97
C LEU A 31 10.07 2.25 8.37
N ASP A 32 11.40 2.43 8.34
CA ASP A 32 12.35 1.43 8.84
C ASP A 32 12.12 1.13 10.33
N THR A 33 11.85 2.15 11.14
CA THR A 33 11.58 1.99 12.58
C THR A 33 10.26 1.27 12.83
N ALA A 34 9.21 1.64 12.09
CA ALA A 34 7.91 0.98 12.18
C ALA A 34 7.97 -0.49 11.73
N LEU A 35 8.73 -0.78 10.66
CA LEU A 35 8.95 -2.15 10.20
C LEU A 35 9.72 -2.97 11.24
N GLU A 36 10.75 -2.40 11.84
CA GLU A 36 11.50 -3.09 12.91
C GLU A 36 10.57 -3.44 14.09
N GLN A 37 9.72 -2.51 14.52
CA GLN A 37 8.75 -2.73 15.59
C GLN A 37 7.74 -3.81 15.23
N LEU A 38 7.22 -3.81 14.00
CA LEU A 38 6.25 -4.79 13.54
C LEU A 38 6.85 -6.20 13.44
N VAL A 39 8.06 -6.32 12.91
CA VAL A 39 8.73 -7.63 12.84
C VAL A 39 9.02 -8.13 14.25
N TRP A 40 9.43 -7.24 15.17
CA TRP A 40 9.64 -7.59 16.57
C TRP A 40 8.34 -8.02 17.27
N SER A 41 7.22 -7.32 17.05
CA SER A 41 5.94 -7.67 17.66
C SER A 41 5.44 -9.03 17.20
N GLN A 42 5.51 -9.31 15.89
CA GLN A 42 5.12 -10.61 15.34
C GLN A 42 6.04 -11.72 15.83
N PHE A 43 7.34 -11.46 15.91
CA PHE A 43 8.30 -12.41 16.44
C PHE A 43 8.03 -12.72 17.92
N SER A 44 7.84 -11.69 18.75
CA SER A 44 7.53 -11.84 20.18
C SER A 44 6.21 -12.60 20.41
N GLN A 45 5.19 -12.39 19.56
CA GLN A 45 3.94 -13.15 19.58
C GLN A 45 4.16 -14.67 19.46
N CYS A 46 5.08 -15.11 18.59
CA CYS A 46 5.42 -16.53 18.47
C CYS A 46 6.01 -17.12 19.76
N PHE A 47 6.65 -16.29 20.60
CA PHE A 47 7.27 -16.70 21.85
C PHE A 47 6.40 -16.51 23.10
N GLN A 48 5.16 -16.04 22.97
CA GLN A 48 4.26 -15.80 24.11
C GLN A 48 3.93 -17.06 24.94
N HIS A 49 4.04 -18.24 24.34
CA HIS A 49 3.77 -19.52 25.01
C HIS A 49 4.98 -20.11 25.74
N PHE A 50 6.16 -19.48 25.64
CA PHE A 50 7.36 -19.93 26.35
C PHE A 50 7.42 -19.33 27.76
N LYS A 51 8.00 -20.08 28.71
CA LYS A 51 8.09 -19.65 30.12
C LYS A 51 8.72 -18.25 30.23
N PRO A 52 8.04 -17.29 30.90
CA PRO A 52 8.57 -15.95 31.11
C PRO A 52 9.74 -16.04 32.09
N GLY A 53 10.96 -15.89 31.60
CA GLY A 53 12.17 -15.95 32.43
C GLY A 53 13.42 -16.40 31.68
N HIS A 54 13.27 -17.27 30.68
CA HIS A 54 14.40 -17.65 29.81
C HIS A 54 14.63 -16.65 28.68
N LEU A 55 13.61 -15.89 28.26
CA LEU A 55 13.69 -15.00 27.09
C LEU A 55 14.21 -13.60 27.42
N THR A 56 14.05 -13.12 28.64
CA THR A 56 14.49 -11.79 29.10
C THR A 56 15.99 -11.53 28.96
N PRO A 57 16.91 -12.46 29.25
CA PRO A 57 18.34 -12.22 29.01
C PRO A 57 18.73 -12.26 27.52
N PHE A 58 18.01 -13.02 26.69
CA PHE A 58 18.30 -13.18 25.26
C PHE A 58 17.59 -12.16 24.37
N GLU A 59 16.59 -11.44 24.88
CA GLU A 59 15.83 -10.42 24.16
C GLU A 59 16.70 -9.46 23.31
N PRO A 60 17.75 -8.80 23.84
CA PRO A 60 18.59 -7.91 23.04
C PRO A 60 19.41 -8.65 21.97
N GLU A 61 19.76 -9.92 22.21
CA GLU A 61 20.50 -10.74 21.25
C GLU A 61 19.60 -11.18 20.10
N LEU A 62 18.35 -11.58 20.38
CA LEU A 62 17.36 -11.93 19.36
C LEU A 62 17.00 -10.71 18.52
N LYS A 63 16.81 -9.54 19.16
CA LYS A 63 16.53 -8.29 18.44
C LYS A 63 17.68 -7.89 17.51
N ALA A 64 18.93 -7.98 17.98
CA ALA A 64 20.09 -7.71 17.14
C ALA A 64 20.26 -8.72 16.00
N LEU A 65 19.99 -10.00 16.25
CA LEU A 65 20.00 -11.04 15.22
C LEU A 65 18.92 -10.79 14.16
N LEU A 66 17.73 -10.38 14.57
CA LEU A 66 16.64 -10.01 13.67
C LEU A 66 17.00 -8.78 12.82
N GLN A 67 17.60 -7.75 13.42
CA GLN A 67 18.11 -6.59 12.70
C GLN A 67 19.23 -6.98 11.72
N LEU A 68 20.14 -7.87 12.11
CA LEU A 68 21.20 -8.39 11.25
C LEU A 68 20.62 -9.16 10.07
N LEU A 69 19.59 -9.98 10.30
CA LEU A 69 18.90 -10.74 9.27
C LEU A 69 18.21 -9.78 8.28
N LEU A 70 17.46 -8.81 8.79
CA LEU A 70 16.83 -7.76 7.98
C LEU A 70 17.86 -7.03 7.14
N TRP A 71 18.97 -6.61 7.75
CA TRP A 71 20.08 -5.95 7.05
C TRP A 71 20.71 -6.83 5.97
N ARG A 72 20.92 -8.12 6.27
CA ARG A 72 21.49 -9.11 5.34
C ARG A 72 20.59 -9.39 4.14
N PHE A 73 19.27 -9.33 4.30
CA PHE A 73 18.34 -9.52 3.19
C PHE A 73 18.08 -8.22 2.41
N THR A 74 18.03 -7.07 3.08
CA THR A 74 17.69 -5.78 2.46
C THR A 74 18.93 -5.06 1.93
N VAL A 75 19.79 -4.58 2.82
CA VAL A 75 20.93 -3.72 2.49
C VAL A 75 22.02 -4.48 1.74
N TYR A 76 22.32 -5.73 2.12
CA TYR A 76 23.35 -6.50 1.42
C TYR A 76 22.92 -6.81 -0.02
N SER A 77 21.70 -7.29 -0.23
CA SER A 77 21.18 -7.73 -1.54
C SER A 77 20.78 -6.56 -2.44
N ARG A 78 20.06 -5.56 -1.90
CA ARG A 78 19.47 -4.46 -2.70
C ARG A 78 20.15 -3.11 -2.53
N SER A 79 21.12 -3.00 -1.62
CA SER A 79 21.79 -1.73 -1.26
C SER A 79 20.77 -0.63 -0.85
N ALA A 80 19.67 -1.04 -0.23
CA ALA A 80 18.62 -0.17 0.31
C ALA A 80 18.13 -0.78 1.62
N THR A 81 17.73 0.06 2.58
CA THR A 81 16.94 -0.41 3.73
C THR A 81 15.52 -0.79 3.28
N ALA A 82 14.75 -1.41 4.17
CA ALA A 82 13.41 -1.89 3.87
C ALA A 82 12.48 -0.71 3.49
N GLY A 83 12.46 0.34 4.31
CA GLY A 83 11.71 1.57 4.09
C GLY A 83 12.17 2.32 2.84
N GLN A 84 13.48 2.39 2.60
CA GLN A 84 14.00 2.95 1.35
C GLN A 84 13.54 2.15 0.13
N SER A 85 13.55 0.82 0.20
CA SER A 85 13.06 -0.02 -0.90
C SER A 85 11.57 0.21 -1.19
N LEU A 86 10.76 0.48 -0.17
CA LEU A 86 9.34 0.81 -0.33
C LEU A 86 9.12 2.18 -1.00
N LEU A 87 9.98 3.15 -0.69
CA LEU A 87 9.96 4.48 -1.31
C LEU A 87 10.78 4.56 -2.61
N ASN A 88 11.25 3.41 -3.13
CA ASN A 88 12.07 3.30 -4.34
C ASN A 88 13.39 4.11 -4.27
N ILE A 89 13.97 4.22 -3.07
CA ILE A 89 15.25 4.85 -2.75
C ILE A 89 16.33 3.76 -2.60
N ARG A 90 17.56 4.05 -3.03
CA ARG A 90 18.74 3.18 -2.91
C ARG A 90 19.96 3.98 -2.45
N TYR A 91 20.89 3.30 -1.78
CA TYR A 91 22.17 3.89 -1.42
C TYR A 91 23.16 3.88 -2.59
N LYS A 92 23.79 5.03 -2.83
CA LYS A 92 24.91 5.23 -3.73
C LYS A 92 26.17 5.59 -2.93
N ASN A 93 27.32 5.11 -3.41
CA ASN A 93 28.62 5.54 -2.89
C ASN A 93 28.99 6.95 -3.42
N ASP A 94 29.17 7.94 -2.54
CA ASP A 94 29.52 9.32 -2.88
C ASP A 94 31.04 9.53 -2.98
N LEU A 95 31.87 8.59 -2.48
CA LEU A 95 33.35 8.69 -2.52
C LEU A 95 33.91 8.62 -3.95
N SER A 96 33.27 7.87 -4.83
CA SER A 96 33.61 7.86 -6.24
C SER A 96 32.69 8.86 -6.93
N GLN A 97 33.19 10.07 -7.20
CA GLN A 97 32.51 11.19 -7.85
C GLN A 97 32.11 10.90 -9.33
N ALA A 98 31.85 9.64 -9.66
CA ALA A 98 31.32 9.22 -10.93
C ALA A 98 29.83 9.60 -11.03
N ARG A 99 29.44 10.23 -12.15
CA ARG A 99 28.03 10.49 -12.48
C ARG A 99 27.21 9.20 -12.54
N ARG A 100 27.83 8.06 -12.86
CA ARG A 100 27.19 6.74 -12.94
C ARG A 100 26.89 6.15 -11.56
N TYR A 101 25.81 5.37 -11.45
CA TYR A 101 25.47 4.65 -10.22
C TYR A 101 26.53 3.60 -9.91
N ARG A 102 27.12 3.65 -8.72
CA ARG A 102 28.04 2.63 -8.21
C ARG A 102 27.51 2.09 -6.88
N PRO A 103 27.27 0.77 -6.77
CA PRO A 103 26.80 0.18 -5.53
C PRO A 103 27.86 0.33 -4.42
N MET A 104 27.39 0.39 -3.18
CA MET A 104 28.23 0.51 -1.98
C MET A 104 29.24 -0.63 -1.87
N SER A 105 30.49 -0.32 -1.49
CA SER A 105 31.55 -1.32 -1.31
C SER A 105 31.18 -2.33 -0.23
N ARG A 106 31.59 -3.60 -0.38
CA ARG A 106 31.34 -4.66 0.63
C ARG A 106 31.84 -4.25 2.02
N ARG A 107 32.99 -3.56 2.09
CA ARG A 107 33.57 -3.05 3.35
C ARG A 107 32.73 -1.93 3.95
N GLN A 108 32.28 -0.98 3.12
CA GLN A 108 31.39 0.10 3.58
C GLN A 108 30.07 -0.49 4.09
N LYS A 109 29.47 -1.45 3.38
CA LYS A 109 28.26 -2.16 3.82
C LYS A 109 28.47 -2.80 5.19
N LEU A 110 29.57 -3.53 5.38
CA LEU A 110 29.88 -4.17 6.65
C LEU A 110 30.06 -3.16 7.78
N TRP A 111 30.81 -2.07 7.56
CA TRP A 111 30.97 -1.00 8.55
C TRP A 111 29.65 -0.32 8.89
N PHE A 112 28.78 -0.10 7.90
CA PHE A 112 27.47 0.47 8.12
C PHE A 112 26.61 -0.43 9.00
N ALA A 113 26.61 -1.74 8.70
CA ALA A 113 25.91 -2.74 9.50
C ALA A 113 26.44 -2.75 10.94
N LEU A 114 27.77 -2.80 11.09
CA LEU A 114 28.42 -2.89 12.37
C LEU A 114 28.14 -1.65 13.22
N CYS A 115 28.16 -0.45 12.64
CA CYS A 115 27.81 0.76 13.35
C CYS A 115 26.31 0.81 13.69
N ALA A 116 25.41 0.56 12.73
CA ALA A 116 23.96 0.68 12.95
C ALA A 116 23.41 -0.38 13.93
N ILE A 117 23.83 -1.63 13.77
CA ILE A 117 23.40 -2.75 14.62
C ILE A 117 24.18 -2.71 15.94
N GLY A 118 25.48 -2.42 15.88
CA GLY A 118 26.34 -2.36 17.06
C GLY A 118 25.97 -1.23 18.00
N GLU A 119 25.57 -0.06 17.51
CA GLU A 119 25.10 1.05 18.37
C GLU A 119 23.83 0.67 19.13
N LYS A 120 22.84 0.09 18.45
CA LYS A 120 21.58 -0.36 19.08
C LYS A 120 21.82 -1.46 20.10
N TRP A 121 22.60 -2.48 19.72
CA TRP A 121 22.93 -3.60 20.61
C TRP A 121 23.77 -3.14 21.81
N LEU A 122 24.79 -2.30 21.59
CA LEU A 122 25.65 -1.79 22.65
C LEU A 122 24.85 -0.94 23.62
N LYS A 123 23.87 -0.14 23.15
CA LYS A 123 23.01 0.66 24.02
C LYS A 123 22.14 -0.23 24.91
N GLU A 124 21.49 -1.24 24.36
CA GLU A 124 20.66 -2.19 25.13
C GLU A 124 21.51 -3.03 26.09
N ARG A 125 22.68 -3.49 25.67
CA ARG A 125 23.59 -4.30 26.51
C ARG A 125 24.36 -3.47 27.53
N SER A 126 24.62 -2.20 27.26
CA SER A 126 25.28 -1.28 28.20
C SER A 126 24.45 -1.14 29.47
N HIS A 127 23.14 -0.93 29.36
CA HIS A 127 22.28 -0.81 30.51
C HIS A 127 22.31 -2.06 31.41
N SER A 128 22.33 -3.27 30.84
CA SER A 128 22.38 -4.51 31.64
C SER A 128 23.77 -4.82 32.19
N LEU A 129 24.84 -4.56 31.44
CA LEU A 129 26.22 -4.80 31.89
C LEU A 129 26.73 -3.76 32.91
N PHE A 130 26.30 -2.49 32.80
CA PHE A 130 26.73 -1.43 33.72
C PHE A 130 25.98 -1.43 35.05
N LEU A 131 24.78 -1.99 35.13
CA LEU A 131 24.06 -2.15 36.41
C LEU A 131 24.55 -3.36 37.24
N ASN A 132 25.09 -4.40 36.59
CA ASN A 132 25.41 -5.67 37.26
C ASN A 132 26.87 -5.83 37.70
N ARG A 133 27.77 -4.86 37.44
CA ARG A 133 29.18 -4.95 37.87
C ARG A 133 29.48 -4.07 39.09
N PRO A 134 30.07 -4.65 40.17
CA PRO A 134 30.46 -3.89 41.35
C PRO A 134 31.58 -2.89 41.06
N ALA A 135 31.57 -1.83 41.87
CA ALA A 135 32.32 -0.58 41.77
C ALA A 135 33.85 -0.73 41.84
N GLU A 136 34.48 -1.20 40.76
CA GLU A 136 35.92 -1.02 40.56
C GLU A 136 36.21 0.40 40.02
N SER A 137 37.29 1.02 40.50
CA SER A 137 37.73 2.39 40.10
C SER A 137 37.82 2.57 38.58
N ALA A 138 38.24 1.52 37.85
CA ALA A 138 38.32 1.53 36.40
C ALA A 138 36.93 1.54 35.72
N VAL A 139 35.93 0.88 36.30
CA VAL A 139 34.56 0.81 35.78
C VAL A 139 33.88 2.17 35.91
N HIS A 140 34.10 2.90 37.01
CA HIS A 140 33.58 4.26 37.17
C HIS A 140 34.16 5.24 36.14
N LYS A 141 35.46 5.16 35.86
CA LYS A 141 36.10 5.96 34.80
C LYS A 141 35.55 5.61 33.42
N ALA A 142 35.41 4.31 33.10
CA ALA A 142 34.83 3.85 31.85
C ALA A 142 33.37 4.30 31.68
N ARG A 143 32.56 4.24 32.74
CA ARG A 143 31.18 4.72 32.75
C ARG A 143 31.09 6.21 32.49
N ARG A 144 31.96 7.00 33.12
CA ARG A 144 32.02 8.46 32.89
C ARG A 144 32.44 8.80 31.46
N ALA A 145 33.44 8.08 30.93
CA ALA A 145 33.88 8.24 29.55
C ALA A 145 32.78 7.86 28.55
N LEU A 146 32.06 6.76 28.78
CA LEU A 146 30.93 6.35 27.94
C LEU A 146 29.74 7.31 28.03
N ALA A 147 29.42 7.83 29.21
CA ALA A 147 28.39 8.85 29.37
C ALA A 147 28.76 10.15 28.64
N PHE A 148 30.03 10.56 28.71
CA PHE A 148 30.53 11.69 27.95
C PHE A 148 30.49 11.43 26.43
N LEU A 149 30.89 10.23 25.99
CA LEU A 149 30.85 9.83 24.58
C LEU A 149 29.42 9.77 24.04
N ASP A 150 28.46 9.26 24.82
CA ASP A 150 27.03 9.25 24.47
C ASP A 150 26.47 10.68 24.38
N GLY A 151 26.83 11.55 25.33
CA GLY A 151 26.50 12.98 25.27
C GLY A 151 27.08 13.65 24.02
N PHE A 152 28.35 13.42 23.73
CA PHE A 152 29.02 13.96 22.55
C PHE A 152 28.41 13.42 21.25
N ALA A 153 28.10 12.12 21.17
CA ALA A 153 27.45 11.50 20.03
C ALA A 153 26.06 12.10 19.78
N LYS A 154 25.27 12.37 20.82
CA LYS A 154 23.96 13.05 20.73
C LYS A 154 24.10 14.47 20.18
N VAL A 155 25.05 15.25 20.69
CA VAL A 155 25.31 16.61 20.20
C VAL A 155 25.77 16.59 18.74
N ALA A 156 26.69 15.69 18.39
CA ALA A 156 27.15 15.53 17.02
C ALA A 156 26.01 15.11 16.08
N SER A 157 25.11 14.22 16.54
CA SER A 157 23.95 13.76 15.78
C SER A 157 22.96 14.91 15.55
N LEU A 158 22.70 15.72 16.58
CA LEU A 158 21.87 16.92 16.47
C LEU A 158 22.46 17.91 15.46
N LEU A 159 23.76 18.22 15.56
CA LEU A 159 24.43 19.10 14.60
C LEU A 159 24.36 18.55 13.18
N ASN A 160 24.53 17.24 13.00
CA ASN A 160 24.35 16.60 11.71
C ASN A 160 22.93 16.76 11.17
N PHE A 161 21.94 16.56 12.02
CA PHE A 161 20.53 16.73 11.68
C PHE A 161 20.22 18.18 11.28
N LEU A 162 20.74 19.18 11.99
CA LEU A 162 20.59 20.59 11.59
C LEU A 162 21.20 20.87 10.21
N VAL A 163 22.41 20.35 9.95
CA VAL A 163 23.05 20.48 8.64
C VAL A 163 22.28 19.72 7.56
N PHE A 164 21.68 18.58 7.92
CA PHE A 164 20.80 17.82 7.05
C PHE A 164 19.53 18.61 6.70
N LEU A 165 18.91 19.31 7.64
CA LEU A 165 17.75 20.15 7.35
C LEU A 165 18.07 21.26 6.35
N GLN A 166 19.29 21.80 6.38
CA GLN A 166 19.74 22.82 5.43
C GLN A 166 20.14 22.24 4.06
N LYS A 167 20.98 21.19 4.04
CA LYS A 167 21.59 20.64 2.80
C LYS A 167 20.84 19.46 2.19
N GLY A 168 20.16 18.65 3.01
CA GLY A 168 19.35 17.50 2.59
C GLY A 168 20.13 16.29 2.07
N ARG A 169 21.42 16.17 2.39
CA ARG A 169 22.33 15.19 1.75
C ARG A 169 22.55 13.90 2.55
N PHE A 170 22.71 14.02 3.88
CA PHE A 170 23.05 12.89 4.77
C PHE A 170 22.24 12.98 6.06
N PRO A 171 21.21 12.13 6.23
CA PRO A 171 20.34 12.14 7.41
C PRO A 171 21.05 11.67 8.68
N THR A 172 21.94 10.67 8.59
CA THR A 172 22.67 10.13 9.74
C THR A 172 24.16 10.49 9.70
N LEU A 173 24.79 10.57 10.88
CA LEU A 173 26.24 10.74 11.00
C LEU A 173 27.00 9.57 10.38
N THR A 174 26.51 8.35 10.57
CA THR A 174 27.11 7.13 10.05
C THR A 174 27.13 7.16 8.52
N GLU A 175 26.07 7.61 7.86
CA GLU A 175 26.05 7.82 6.41
C GLU A 175 27.04 8.90 5.96
N ARG A 176 27.21 9.96 6.75
CA ARG A 176 28.17 11.02 6.45
C ARG A 176 29.62 10.52 6.52
N PHE A 177 29.98 9.76 7.55
CA PHE A 177 31.31 9.18 7.71
C PHE A 177 31.61 8.14 6.62
N LEU A 178 30.62 7.32 6.27
CA LEU A 178 30.80 6.31 5.22
C LEU A 178 30.66 6.87 3.80
N GLY A 179 30.19 8.11 3.67
CA GLY A 179 29.97 8.81 2.40
C GLY A 179 28.91 8.12 1.54
N VAL A 180 27.79 7.73 2.16
CA VAL A 180 26.71 7.00 1.51
C VAL A 180 25.54 7.95 1.30
N ARG A 181 25.05 8.06 0.07
CA ARG A 181 23.99 8.98 -0.31
C ARG A 181 22.73 8.23 -0.72
N ALA A 182 21.57 8.63 -0.21
CA ALA A 182 20.28 8.18 -0.70
C ALA A 182 19.97 8.79 -2.07
N VAL A 183 19.70 7.93 -3.06
CA VAL A 183 19.40 8.30 -4.45
C VAL A 183 18.19 7.50 -4.93
N PHE A 184 17.33 8.06 -5.78
CA PHE A 184 16.24 7.30 -6.34
C PHE A 184 16.73 6.15 -7.23
N SER A 185 16.14 4.97 -7.03
CA SER A 185 16.48 3.76 -7.76
C SER A 185 16.09 3.80 -9.23
N ARG A 186 14.95 4.42 -9.50
CA ARG A 186 14.45 4.71 -10.85
C ARG A 186 14.28 6.22 -10.93
N PRO A 187 14.49 6.84 -12.10
CA PRO A 187 14.04 8.21 -12.28
C PRO A 187 12.55 8.23 -11.97
N GLN A 188 12.18 8.84 -10.84
CA GLN A 188 10.79 9.14 -10.61
C GLN A 188 10.44 10.15 -11.69
N GLY A 189 9.58 9.71 -12.63
CA GLY A 189 8.84 10.66 -13.46
C GLY A 189 8.18 11.69 -12.54
N VAL A 190 7.80 12.83 -13.12
CA VAL A 190 7.05 13.89 -12.41
C VAL A 190 6.02 13.19 -11.55
N ARG A 191 6.16 13.33 -10.22
CA ARG A 191 5.30 12.70 -9.23
C ARG A 191 3.87 13.05 -9.64
N ASP A 192 3.19 12.08 -10.25
CA ASP A 192 1.81 12.23 -10.66
C ASP A 192 1.04 12.23 -9.35
N VAL A 193 0.95 13.42 -8.75
CA VAL A 193 0.14 13.67 -7.56
C VAL A 193 -1.21 13.08 -7.93
N GLY A 194 -1.70 12.13 -7.15
CA GLY A 194 -2.89 11.34 -7.47
C GLY A 194 -4.16 12.19 -7.50
N PHE A 195 -4.24 13.13 -8.44
CA PHE A 195 -5.37 13.99 -8.70
C PHE A 195 -6.58 13.16 -9.08
N GLN A 196 -6.41 11.91 -9.50
CA GLN A 196 -7.54 11.02 -9.76
C GLN A 196 -8.47 10.85 -8.56
N TYR A 197 -7.92 10.74 -7.34
CA TYR A 197 -8.74 10.60 -6.14
C TYR A 197 -9.36 11.93 -5.72
N VAL A 198 -8.55 12.98 -5.69
CA VAL A 198 -9.01 14.34 -5.34
C VAL A 198 -10.08 14.82 -6.34
N ASN A 199 -9.86 14.63 -7.63
CA ASN A 199 -10.81 15.00 -8.68
C ASN A 199 -12.08 14.14 -8.62
N ARG A 200 -11.97 12.85 -8.29
CA ARG A 200 -13.14 11.99 -8.10
C ARG A 200 -13.97 12.45 -6.90
N GLU A 201 -13.32 12.81 -5.81
CA GLU A 201 -13.97 13.34 -4.60
C GLU A 201 -14.62 14.69 -4.88
N LEU A 202 -13.92 15.60 -5.56
CA LEU A 202 -14.46 16.90 -5.99
C LEU A 202 -15.68 16.74 -6.90
N LEU A 203 -15.60 15.81 -7.85
CA LEU A 203 -16.68 15.52 -8.80
C LEU A 203 -17.90 14.93 -8.08
N TRP A 204 -17.70 13.99 -7.17
CA TRP A 204 -18.80 13.42 -6.38
C TRP A 204 -19.45 14.44 -5.47
N HIS A 205 -18.66 15.30 -4.82
CA HIS A 205 -19.19 16.39 -4.01
C HIS A 205 -19.98 17.40 -4.84
N GLY A 206 -19.43 17.89 -5.96
CA GLY A 206 -20.13 18.84 -6.83
C GLY A 206 -21.39 18.24 -7.47
N PHE A 207 -21.36 16.96 -7.83
CA PHE A 207 -22.53 16.24 -8.34
C PHE A 207 -23.63 16.10 -7.27
N ALA A 208 -23.26 15.81 -6.02
CA ALA A 208 -24.21 15.72 -4.91
C ALA A 208 -24.87 17.07 -4.62
N GLU A 209 -24.10 18.17 -4.61
CA GLU A 209 -24.66 19.53 -4.46
C GLU A 209 -25.66 19.86 -5.57
N PHE A 210 -25.33 19.53 -6.82
CA PHE A 210 -26.25 19.69 -7.95
C PHE A 210 -27.54 18.87 -7.75
N LEU A 211 -27.44 17.61 -7.32
CA LEU A 211 -28.61 16.78 -7.05
C LEU A 211 -29.47 17.31 -5.91
N ILE A 212 -28.86 17.90 -4.86
CA ILE A 212 -29.60 18.54 -3.76
C ILE A 212 -30.40 19.73 -4.27
N PHE A 213 -29.85 20.52 -5.21
CA PHE A 213 -30.60 21.62 -5.85
C PHE A 213 -31.68 21.12 -6.81
N LEU A 214 -31.44 19.99 -7.49
CA LEU A 214 -32.40 19.40 -8.42
C LEU A 214 -33.55 18.70 -7.68
N PHE A 215 -33.28 18.13 -6.51
CA PHE A 215 -34.25 17.39 -5.69
C PHE A 215 -35.58 18.15 -5.43
N PRO A 216 -35.58 19.42 -4.98
CA PRO A 216 -36.82 20.19 -4.80
C PRO A 216 -37.52 20.57 -6.11
N LEU A 217 -36.82 20.56 -7.25
CA LEU A 217 -37.39 20.87 -8.57
C LEU A 217 -38.07 19.66 -9.21
N VAL A 218 -37.78 18.44 -8.75
CA VAL A 218 -38.39 17.22 -9.27
C VAL A 218 -39.78 17.03 -8.65
N ASN A 219 -40.81 17.08 -9.50
CA ASN A 219 -42.18 16.79 -9.09
C ASN A 219 -42.33 15.32 -8.68
N THR A 220 -42.25 15.08 -7.36
CA THR A 220 -42.26 13.75 -6.73
C THR A 220 -43.47 12.90 -7.14
N ARG A 221 -44.60 13.52 -7.51
CA ARG A 221 -45.82 12.81 -7.94
C ARG A 221 -45.66 12.17 -9.33
N ARG A 222 -45.05 12.88 -10.28
CA ARG A 222 -44.81 12.35 -11.64
C ARG A 222 -43.74 11.28 -11.63
N LEU A 223 -42.64 11.49 -10.89
CA LEU A 223 -41.58 10.48 -10.75
C LEU A 223 -42.12 9.19 -10.12
N LYS A 224 -42.94 9.30 -9.06
CA LYS A 224 -43.55 8.13 -8.41
C LYS A 224 -44.53 7.39 -9.33
N ALA A 225 -45.28 8.09 -10.17
CA ALA A 225 -46.16 7.48 -11.16
C ALA A 225 -45.37 6.75 -12.26
N SER A 226 -44.29 7.37 -12.78
CA SER A 226 -43.42 6.78 -13.80
C SER A 226 -42.61 5.59 -13.28
N VAL A 227 -42.07 5.67 -12.07
CA VAL A 227 -41.38 4.55 -11.41
C VAL A 227 -42.39 3.41 -11.17
N ARG A 228 -43.59 3.71 -10.65
CA ARG A 228 -44.63 2.69 -10.46
C ARG A 228 -45.09 2.06 -11.77
N SER A 229 -45.15 2.81 -12.88
CA SER A 229 -45.48 2.22 -14.20
C SER A 229 -44.34 1.36 -14.75
N LEU A 230 -43.07 1.69 -14.43
CA LEU A 230 -41.91 0.89 -14.85
C LEU A 230 -41.79 -0.42 -14.05
N PHE A 231 -42.19 -0.39 -12.77
CA PHE A 231 -42.14 -1.55 -11.86
C PHE A 231 -43.49 -2.30 -11.75
N SER A 232 -44.52 -1.92 -12.50
CA SER A 232 -45.78 -2.69 -12.56
C SER A 232 -45.68 -3.77 -13.65
N PRO A 233 -45.93 -5.06 -13.33
CA PRO A 233 -45.98 -6.10 -14.35
C PRO A 233 -47.16 -5.84 -15.31
N PRO A 234 -47.02 -6.17 -16.61
CA PRO A 234 -48.06 -5.91 -17.60
C PRO A 234 -49.35 -6.65 -17.22
N LYS A 235 -50.41 -5.89 -16.94
CA LYS A 235 -51.76 -6.44 -16.69
C LYS A 235 -52.26 -7.05 -18.01
N GLY A 236 -52.39 -8.37 -18.04
CA GLY A 236 -52.94 -9.12 -19.18
C GLY A 236 -54.30 -8.57 -19.62
N ARG A 237 -54.46 -8.33 -20.92
CA ARG A 237 -55.68 -7.80 -21.52
C ARG A 237 -56.83 -8.80 -21.36
N ALA A 238 -57.89 -8.43 -20.64
CA ALA A 238 -59.18 -9.11 -20.72
C ALA A 238 -59.91 -8.67 -22.01
N CYS A 239 -60.45 -9.64 -22.75
CA CYS A 239 -61.13 -9.45 -24.05
C CYS A 239 -62.57 -8.94 -23.85
N PRO A 240 -63.08 -7.97 -24.65
CA PRO A 240 -64.42 -7.41 -24.46
C PRO A 240 -65.52 -8.27 -25.11
N ARG A 241 -66.60 -8.54 -24.35
CA ARG A 241 -67.86 -9.15 -24.84
C ARG A 241 -68.69 -8.12 -25.64
N ARG A 242 -69.29 -8.53 -26.77
CA ARG A 242 -70.21 -7.75 -27.62
C ARG A 242 -71.64 -7.63 -27.02
N PRO A 243 -72.40 -6.57 -27.33
CA PRO A 243 -73.80 -6.35 -26.89
C PRO A 243 -74.87 -6.95 -27.85
N PRO A 244 -76.14 -7.06 -27.41
CA PRO A 244 -77.21 -7.77 -28.15
C PRO A 244 -78.03 -6.86 -29.10
N THR A 245 -78.48 -7.41 -30.23
CA THR A 245 -79.38 -6.76 -31.22
C THR A 245 -80.81 -7.32 -31.18
N ALA A 246 -81.80 -6.42 -31.30
CA ALA A 246 -83.25 -6.66 -31.36
C ALA A 246 -83.75 -6.85 -32.82
N PRO A 247 -85.03 -7.24 -33.06
CA PRO A 247 -85.42 -8.19 -34.11
C PRO A 247 -85.90 -7.58 -35.44
N SER A 248 -85.80 -8.36 -36.51
CA SER A 248 -86.52 -8.14 -37.78
C SER A 248 -87.27 -9.41 -38.22
N VAL A 249 -88.52 -9.20 -38.61
CA VAL A 249 -89.55 -10.14 -39.08
C VAL A 249 -89.12 -10.93 -40.34
N PRO A 250 -89.58 -12.18 -40.57
CA PRO A 250 -89.17 -13.01 -41.71
C PRO A 250 -90.11 -12.85 -42.92
N SER A 251 -89.56 -13.00 -44.13
CA SER A 251 -90.35 -13.40 -45.32
C SER A 251 -89.65 -14.56 -46.02
N ALA A 252 -90.49 -15.52 -46.40
CA ALA A 252 -90.15 -16.86 -46.83
C ALA A 252 -89.62 -16.91 -48.26
N ALA A 253 -88.62 -17.77 -48.48
CA ALA A 253 -88.54 -18.61 -49.68
C ALA A 253 -87.58 -19.79 -49.42
N SER A 254 -88.20 -20.97 -49.22
CA SER A 254 -87.78 -22.31 -49.65
C SER A 254 -86.38 -22.86 -49.33
N GLY A 255 -86.39 -24.05 -48.71
CA GLY A 255 -85.45 -25.11 -49.09
C GLY A 255 -84.54 -25.66 -47.99
N GLN A 256 -85.15 -26.42 -47.07
CA GLN A 256 -84.74 -27.73 -46.51
C GLN A 256 -83.30 -28.31 -46.69
N PRO A 257 -82.91 -29.28 -45.83
CA PRO A 257 -81.68 -29.25 -45.06
C PRO A 257 -80.76 -30.44 -45.39
N CYS A 258 -79.60 -30.54 -44.73
CA CYS A 258 -79.22 -31.78 -44.03
C CYS A 258 -77.84 -31.72 -43.36
N ARG A 259 -77.84 -32.22 -42.12
CA ARG A 259 -76.87 -33.18 -41.55
C ARG A 259 -75.47 -32.67 -41.17
N THR A 260 -75.33 -32.53 -39.84
CA THR A 260 -74.27 -33.08 -38.96
C THR A 260 -73.72 -34.45 -39.43
N PRO A 261 -72.68 -35.09 -38.86
CA PRO A 261 -72.14 -34.90 -37.49
C PRO A 261 -70.63 -35.19 -37.34
N TRP A 262 -70.24 -35.34 -36.07
CA TRP A 262 -69.28 -36.33 -35.56
C TRP A 262 -67.80 -35.96 -35.62
N ALA A 263 -66.97 -36.26 -34.64
CA ALA A 263 -67.09 -36.51 -33.20
C ALA A 263 -65.64 -36.63 -32.69
N ALA A 264 -65.53 -36.73 -31.37
CA ALA A 264 -64.62 -37.64 -30.68
C ALA A 264 -63.10 -37.38 -30.81
N ALA A 265 -62.30 -37.58 -29.77
CA ALA A 265 -62.55 -37.82 -28.35
C ALA A 265 -61.15 -37.76 -27.68
N THR A 266 -61.14 -37.45 -26.39
CA THR A 266 -60.38 -38.11 -25.30
C THR A 266 -58.92 -38.55 -25.55
N SER A 267 -57.98 -38.38 -24.61
CA SER A 267 -58.12 -38.83 -23.22
C SER A 267 -56.96 -38.38 -22.31
N SER A 268 -57.30 -38.30 -21.02
CA SER A 268 -56.56 -38.78 -19.82
C SER A 268 -55.20 -38.16 -19.48
N ALA A 269 -54.99 -37.48 -18.34
CA ALA A 269 -55.24 -37.79 -16.91
C ALA A 269 -54.09 -38.53 -16.21
N THR A 270 -53.80 -38.09 -14.97
CA THR A 270 -53.12 -38.76 -13.84
C THR A 270 -51.80 -38.11 -13.41
N THR A 271 -51.76 -37.66 -12.15
CA THR A 271 -50.72 -37.88 -11.10
C THR A 271 -51.08 -36.89 -9.97
N ALA A 272 -51.78 -37.37 -8.93
CA ALA A 272 -51.29 -37.80 -7.62
C ALA A 272 -51.10 -36.63 -6.64
#